data_AF-A0A3M2ABE0-F1
#
_entry.id   AF-A0A3M2ABE0-F1
#
_cell.length_a   1.000
_cell.length_b   1.000
_cell.length_c   1.000
_cell.angle_alpha   90.00
_cell.angle_beta   90.00
_cell.angle_gamma   90.00
#
_symmetry.space_group_name_H-M   'P 1'
#
loop_
_entity.id
_entity.type
_entity.pdbx_description
1 polymer ?
#
loop_
_entity_poly.entity_id
_entity_poly.type
_entity_poly.pdbx_seq_one_letter_code
_entity_poly.pdbx_strand_id
1 'polypeptide(L)' 'MASFTQITKRRRAIRRRNRGADRKRKQAKRSTLSYDELFAGCGEPGKPAPAVEAKTASTEAR' A
#
# COMPACT_ATOMS: atom_id res chain seq x y z
N MET A 1 -13.50 -10.38 -36.65
CA MET A 1 -13.30 -10.40 -35.17
C MET A 1 -11.89 -10.86 -34.86
N ALA A 2 -11.18 -10.19 -33.95
CA ALA A 2 -9.92 -10.72 -33.45
C ALA A 2 -10.20 -11.96 -32.58
N SER A 3 -9.45 -13.04 -32.77
CA SER A 3 -9.59 -14.24 -31.94
C SER A 3 -9.21 -13.94 -30.48
N PHE A 4 -9.75 -14.73 -29.55
CA PHE A 4 -9.47 -14.60 -28.12
C PHE A 4 -7.97 -14.63 -27.80
N THR A 5 -7.18 -15.39 -28.56
CA THR A 5 -5.72 -15.47 -28.41
C THR A 5 -5.02 -14.16 -28.79
N GLN A 6 -5.50 -13.47 -29.82
CA GLN A 6 -4.93 -12.18 -30.23
C GLN A 6 -5.31 -11.06 -29.25
N ILE A 7 -6.52 -11.13 -28.68
CA ILE A 7 -6.97 -10.22 -27.62
C ILE A 7 -6.10 -10.37 -26.37
N THR A 8 -5.82 -11.60 -25.93
CA THR A 8 -5.00 -11.85 -24.73
C THR A 8 -3.55 -11.42 -24.93
N LYS A 9 -2.96 -11.68 -26.11
CA LYS A 9 -1.61 -11.19 -26.46
C LYS A 9 -1.54 -9.67 -26.43
N ARG A 10 -2.52 -8.97 -27.01
CA ARG A 10 -2.60 -7.50 -26.97
C ARG A 10 -2.69 -6.98 -25.53
N ARG A 11 -3.55 -7.57 -24.69
CA ARG A 11 -3.66 -7.20 -23.27
C ARG A 11 -2.35 -7.42 -22.51
N ARG A 12 -1.65 -8.53 -22.74
CA ARG A 12 -0.34 -8.81 -22.12
C ARG A 12 0.70 -7.76 -22.51
N ALA A 13 0.77 -7.39 -23.80
CA ALA A 13 1.69 -6.37 -24.29
C ALA A 13 1.44 -5.00 -23.63
N ILE A 14 0.17 -4.59 -23.51
CA ILE A 14 -0.23 -3.33 -22.86
C ILE A 14 0.16 -3.34 -21.37
N ARG A 15 -0.16 -4.42 -20.64
CA ARG A 15 0.22 -4.54 -19.21
C ARG A 15 1.72 -4.45 -19.00
N ARG A 16 2.52 -5.09 -19.86
CA ARG A 16 3.99 -5.03 -19.79
C ARG A 16 4.49 -3.61 -19.97
N ARG A 17 3.99 -2.90 -20.99
CA ARG A 17 4.35 -1.49 -21.25
C ARG A 17 3.96 -0.58 -20.07
N ASN A 18 2.77 -0.78 -19.50
CA ASN A 18 2.23 0.09 -18.45
C ASN A 18 2.76 -0.21 -17.04
N ARG A 19 3.46 -1.34 -16.83
CA ARG A 19 3.94 -1.78 -15.51
C ARG A 19 4.75 -0.71 -14.77
N GLY A 20 5.58 0.04 -15.48
CA GLY A 20 6.37 1.12 -14.92
C GLY A 20 5.51 2.29 -14.41
N ALA A 21 4.58 2.74 -15.24
CA ALA A 21 3.65 3.81 -14.90
C ALA A 21 2.72 3.42 -13.73
N ASP A 22 2.24 2.18 -13.73
CA ASP A 22 1.41 1.66 -12.64
C ASP A 22 2.18 1.62 -11.31
N ARG A 23 3.47 1.23 -11.33
CA ARG A 23 4.33 1.26 -10.14
C ARG A 23 4.49 2.68 -9.60
N LYS A 24 4.82 3.64 -10.47
CA LYS A 24 4.97 5.05 -10.09
C LYS A 24 3.68 5.63 -9.52
N ARG A 25 2.52 5.35 -10.15
CA ARG A 25 1.21 5.77 -9.64
C ARG A 25 0.91 5.19 -8.25
N LYS A 26 1.27 3.93 -7.98
CA LYS A 26 1.10 3.33 -6.65
C LYS A 26 2.01 3.98 -5.60
N GLN A 27 3.26 4.27 -5.95
CA GLN A 27 4.20 4.95 -5.06
C GLN A 27 3.77 6.39 -4.75
N ALA A 28 3.29 7.12 -5.76
CA ALA A 28 2.79 8.48 -5.59
C ALA A 28 1.60 8.56 -4.60
N LYS A 29 0.78 7.51 -4.47
CA LYS A 29 -0.29 7.48 -3.47
C LYS A 29 0.18 7.30 -2.03
N ARG A 30 1.45 6.91 -1.83
CA ARG A 30 2.05 6.64 -0.51
C ARG A 30 3.20 7.59 -0.18
N SER A 31 3.34 8.70 -0.90
CA SER A 31 4.51 9.59 -0.75
C SER A 31 4.53 10.34 0.58
N THR A 32 3.39 10.46 1.27
CA THR A 32 3.31 11.04 2.61
C THR A 32 2.27 10.26 3.41
N LEU A 33 2.70 9.70 4.55
CA LEU A 33 1.77 9.22 5.58
C LEU A 33 0.95 10.43 6.09
N SER A 34 -0.31 10.20 6.47
CA SER A 34 -1.09 11.26 7.11
C SER A 34 -0.44 11.67 8.45
N TYR A 35 -0.78 12.86 8.96
CA TYR A 35 -0.30 13.31 10.26
C TYR A 35 -0.56 12.25 11.36
N ASP A 36 -1.76 11.67 11.36
CA ASP A 36 -2.14 10.63 12.31
C ASP A 36 -1.30 9.34 12.16
N GLU A 37 -0.98 8.96 10.92
CA GLU A 37 -0.13 7.81 10.63
C GLU A 37 1.34 8.04 11.02
N LEU A 38 1.83 9.27 10.89
CA LEU A 38 3.20 9.64 11.27
C LEU A 38 3.41 9.58 12.78
N PHE A 39 2.39 9.97 13.56
CA PHE A 39 2.50 10.12 15.01
C PHE A 39 1.75 9.06 15.82
N ALA A 40 1.18 8.04 15.18
CA ALA A 40 0.47 6.93 15.85
C ALA A 40 1.29 6.21 16.95
N GLY A 41 2.63 6.28 16.90
CA GLY A 41 3.52 5.71 17.91
C GLY A 41 4.09 6.70 18.92
N CYS A 42 3.86 8.00 18.74
CA CYS A 42 4.49 9.06 19.55
C CYS A 42 3.72 9.41 20.83
N GLY A 43 2.49 8.90 20.99
CA GLY A 43 1.63 9.27 22.12
C GLY A 43 1.13 10.72 22.04
N GLU A 44 0.32 11.13 23.01
CA GLU A 44 -0.10 12.54 23.12
C GLU A 44 1.05 13.39 23.66
N PRO A 45 1.25 14.64 23.17
CA PRO A 45 2.25 15.55 23.71
C PRO A 45 2.03 15.76 25.21
N GLY A 46 3.00 15.37 26.03
CA GLY A 46 2.93 15.44 27.50
C GLY A 46 2.62 14.11 28.20
N LYS A 47 2.36 13.02 27.48
CA LYS A 47 2.22 11.66 28.03
C LYS A 47 3.35 10.76 27.51
N PRO A 48 3.84 9.79 28.29
CA PRO A 48 4.86 8.84 27.82
C PRO A 48 4.31 8.05 26.63
N ALA A 49 5.13 7.88 25.59
CA ALA A 49 4.76 7.14 24.39
C ALA A 49 4.36 5.69 24.77
N PRO A 50 3.30 5.13 24.17
CA PRO A 50 2.87 3.78 24.48
C PRO A 50 3.98 2.79 24.09
N ALA A 51 4.44 2.00 25.06
CA ALA A 51 5.43 0.96 24.80
C ALA A 51 4.89 0.01 23.71
N VAL A 52 5.79 -0.38 22.79
CA VAL A 52 5.50 -1.11 21.55
C VAL A 52 4.86 -2.50 21.77
N GLU A 53 4.70 -2.93 23.02
CA GLU A 53 4.19 -4.23 23.44
C GLU A 53 2.67 -4.40 23.31
N ALA A 54 1.89 -3.32 23.17
CA ALA A 54 0.43 -3.45 23.11
C ALA A 54 -0.14 -4.05 21.80
N LYS A 55 0.69 -4.24 20.76
CA LYS A 55 0.21 -4.74 19.46
C LYS A 55 0.16 -6.26 19.32
N THR A 56 0.89 -7.02 20.14
CA THR A 56 0.89 -8.49 20.05
C THR A 56 -0.37 -9.13 20.63
N ALA A 57 -1.03 -8.50 21.60
CA ALA A 57 -2.21 -9.05 22.28
C ALA A 57 -3.50 -9.09 21.43
N SER A 58 -3.58 -8.35 20.31
CA SER A 58 -4.81 -8.26 19.50
C SER A 58 -4.87 -9.22 18.30
N THR A 59 -3.78 -9.95 18.02
CA THR A 59 -3.69 -10.85 16.84
C THR A 59 -4.00 -12.32 17.17
N GLU A 60 -4.10 -12.70 18.45
CA GLU A 60 -4.38 -14.08 18.88
C GLU A 60 -5.85 -14.37 19.17
N ALA A 61 -6.74 -13.38 19.01
CA ALA A 61 -8.18 -13.55 19.22
C ALA A 61 -8.96 -13.27 17.92
N ARG A 62 -8.77 -14.12 16.90
CA ARG A 62 -9.76 -14.37 15.84
C ARG A 62 -9.42 -15.59 14.98
#